data_AF-A0A940EXN7-F1
#
_entry.id   AF-A0A940EXN7-F1
#
_cell.length_a   1.000
_cell.length_b   1.000
_cell.length_c   1.000
_cell.angle_alpha   90.00
_cell.angle_beta   90.00
_cell.angle_gamma   90.00
#
_symmetry.space_group_name_H-M   'P 1'
#
loop_
_entity.id
_entity.type
_entity.pdbx_description
1 polymer ?
#
loop_
_entity_poly.entity_id
_entity_poly.type
_entity_poly.pdbx_seq_one_letter_code
_entity_poly.pdbx_strand_id
1 'polypeptide(L)'
;MSKHKIKLEDDCLASFSKALKKEINNNLKFYKRIDKEKAKEYQVAYSNVIFILKQKAEEFCIPLSDLGIEDYDVPKIEDDFDI
;
A
#
# COMPACT_ATOMS: atom_id res chain seq x y z
N MET A 1 -17.67 -24.43 18.02
CA MET A 1 -16.35 -24.20 17.38
C MET A 1 -16.58 -23.61 16.00
N SER A 2 -16.40 -22.30 15.85
CA SER A 2 -16.60 -21.61 14.57
C SER A 2 -15.51 -22.07 13.60
N LYS A 3 -15.90 -22.85 12.59
CA LYS A 3 -15.02 -23.23 11.49
C LYS A 3 -14.90 -22.00 10.58
N HIS A 4 -13.98 -21.10 10.89
CA HIS A 4 -13.54 -20.08 9.94
C HIS A 4 -12.75 -20.78 8.83
N LYS A 5 -13.49 -21.37 7.89
CA LYS A 5 -12.98 -21.92 6.64
C LYS A 5 -12.45 -20.72 5.86
N ILE A 6 -11.14 -20.52 5.86
CA ILE A 6 -10.46 -19.62 4.92
C ILE A 6 -10.93 -20.05 3.53
N LYS A 7 -11.60 -19.16 2.81
CA LYS A 7 -11.84 -19.30 1.37
C LYS A 7 -10.59 -18.76 0.67
N LEU A 8 -9.91 -19.54 -0.15
CA LEU A 8 -8.70 -20.21 0.30
C LEU A 8 -7.38 -19.45 -0.05
N GLU A 9 -7.35 -18.53 -1.03
CA GLU A 9 -6.11 -17.83 -1.44
C GLU A 9 -6.38 -16.41 -1.96
N ASP A 10 -7.44 -16.21 -2.76
CA ASP A 10 -7.84 -14.90 -3.29
C ASP A 10 -8.13 -13.88 -2.17
N ASP A 11 -8.72 -14.34 -1.06
CA ASP A 11 -8.97 -13.51 0.12
C ASP A 11 -7.66 -13.07 0.82
N CYS A 12 -6.58 -13.84 0.67
CA CYS A 12 -5.30 -13.55 1.31
C CYS A 12 -4.60 -12.37 0.63
N LEU A 13 -4.51 -12.39 -0.70
CA LEU A 13 -3.90 -11.32 -1.49
C LEU A 13 -4.67 -10.00 -1.38
N ALA A 14 -6.00 -10.08 -1.42
CA ALA A 14 -6.85 -8.93 -1.20
C ALA A 14 -6.72 -8.38 0.24
N SER A 15 -6.69 -9.26 1.26
CA SER A 15 -6.52 -8.85 2.66
C SER A 15 -5.15 -8.25 2.94
N PHE A 16 -4.08 -8.84 2.39
CA PHE A 16 -2.72 -8.32 2.47
C PHE A 16 -2.66 -6.91 1.89
N SER A 17 -3.15 -6.73 0.67
CA SER A 17 -3.11 -5.44 -0.01
C SER A 17 -3.95 -4.38 0.72
N LYS A 18 -5.10 -4.76 1.27
CA LYS A 18 -5.91 -3.88 2.12
C LYS A 18 -5.17 -3.45 3.39
N ALA A 19 -4.49 -4.38 4.07
CA ALA A 19 -3.69 -4.09 5.25
C ALA A 19 -2.52 -3.16 4.92
N LEU A 20 -1.78 -3.45 3.84
CA LEU A 20 -0.67 -2.64 3.36
C LEU A 20 -1.11 -1.20 3.04
N LYS A 21 -2.19 -1.01 2.28
CA LYS A 21 -2.73 0.33 1.99
C LYS A 21 -3.09 1.10 3.25
N LYS A 22 -3.71 0.42 4.22
CA LYS A 22 -4.05 1.04 5.51
C LYS A 22 -2.80 1.46 6.28
N GLU A 23 -1.77 0.63 6.28
CA GLU A 23 -0.50 0.93 6.93
C GLU A 23 0.22 2.11 6.27
N ILE A 24 0.32 2.13 4.94
CA ILE A 24 0.89 3.25 4.17
C ILE A 24 0.18 4.56 4.56
N ASN A 25 -1.14 4.59 4.49
CA ASN A 25 -1.92 5.79 4.82
C ASN A 25 -1.72 6.24 6.27
N ASN A 26 -1.71 5.31 7.22
CA ASN A 26 -1.53 5.63 8.63
C ASN A 26 -0.11 6.17 8.91
N ASN A 27 0.93 5.53 8.37
CA ASN A 27 2.31 5.96 8.54
C ASN A 27 2.54 7.32 7.90
N LEU A 28 2.10 7.54 6.66
CA LEU A 28 2.25 8.83 6.00
C LEU A 28 1.51 9.94 6.74
N LYS A 29 0.29 9.68 7.23
CA LYS A 29 -0.46 10.64 8.05
C LYS A 29 0.22 10.94 9.38
N PHE A 30 0.83 9.93 10.00
CA PHE A 30 1.58 10.09 11.24
C PHE A 30 2.82 10.97 11.01
N TYR A 31 3.69 10.59 10.07
CA TYR A 31 4.90 11.34 9.77
C TYR A 31 4.61 12.74 9.23
N LYS A 32 3.58 12.94 8.39
CA LYS A 32 3.19 14.29 7.93
C LYS A 32 2.93 15.27 9.09
N ARG A 33 2.50 14.77 10.26
CA ARG A 33 2.22 15.59 11.45
C ARG A 33 3.46 15.87 12.31
N ILE A 34 4.44 14.96 12.32
CA ILE A 34 5.57 15.02 13.26
C ILE A 34 6.90 15.35 12.58
N ASP A 35 7.07 14.99 11.31
CA ASP A 35 8.31 15.08 10.55
C ASP A 35 8.01 14.97 9.05
N LYS A 36 7.89 16.11 8.37
CA LYS A 36 7.57 16.17 6.94
C LYS A 36 8.67 15.57 6.07
N GLU A 37 9.94 15.68 6.46
CA GLU A 37 11.04 15.10 5.67
C GLU A 37 10.97 13.56 5.71
N LYS A 38 10.79 12.98 6.90
CA LYS A 38 10.54 11.53 7.01
C LYS A 38 9.29 11.11 6.25
N ALA A 39 8.23 11.91 6.26
CA ALA A 39 7.03 11.59 5.49
C ALA A 39 7.34 11.44 3.99
N LYS A 40 8.20 12.29 3.43
CA LYS A 40 8.67 12.19 2.04
C LYS A 40 9.54 10.95 1.82
N GLU A 41 10.47 10.66 2.73
CA GLU A 41 11.30 9.45 2.65
C GLU A 41 10.44 8.18 2.63
N TYR A 42 9.47 8.09 3.55
CA TYR A 42 8.52 6.97 3.60
C TYR A 42 7.62 6.93 2.37
N GLN A 43 7.21 8.08 1.82
CA GLN A 43 6.43 8.12 0.59
C GLN A 43 7.21 7.48 -0.57
N VAL A 44 8.49 7.83 -0.74
CA VAL A 44 9.36 7.23 -1.77
C VAL A 44 9.55 5.73 -1.51
N ALA A 45 9.83 5.34 -0.27
CA ALA A 45 9.99 3.93 0.10
C ALA A 45 8.74 3.11 -0.21
N TYR A 46 7.55 3.59 0.17
CA TYR A 46 6.29 2.90 -0.13
C TYR A 46 5.97 2.90 -1.62
N SER A 47 6.34 3.95 -2.36
CA SER A 47 6.19 3.97 -3.81
C SER A 47 7.01 2.87 -4.46
N ASN A 48 8.25 2.66 -3.99
CA ASN A 48 9.09 1.55 -4.44
C ASN A 48 8.50 0.18 -4.07
N VAL A 49 7.94 0.03 -2.87
CA VAL A 49 7.27 -1.22 -2.45
C VAL A 49 6.09 -1.55 -3.37
N ILE A 50 5.21 -0.58 -3.65
CA ILE A 50 4.07 -0.76 -4.55
C ILE A 50 4.54 -1.08 -5.97
N PHE A 51 5.57 -0.38 -6.45
CA PHE A 51 6.17 -0.65 -7.76
C PHE A 51 6.69 -2.09 -7.87
N ILE A 52 7.50 -2.53 -6.90
CA ILE A 52 8.02 -3.91 -6.86
C ILE A 52 6.89 -4.93 -6.76
N LEU A 53 5.85 -4.65 -5.98
CA LEU A 53 4.70 -5.53 -5.85
C LEU A 53 3.96 -5.69 -7.20
N LYS A 54 3.75 -4.60 -7.95
CA LYS A 54 3.16 -4.65 -9.29
C LYS A 54 4.03 -5.47 -10.25
N GLN A 55 5.35 -5.22 -10.27
CA GLN A 55 6.28 -5.99 -11.10
C GLN A 55 6.27 -7.49 -10.78
N LYS A 56 6.25 -7.85 -9.49
CA LYS A 56 6.21 -9.26 -9.08
C LYS A 56 4.86 -9.91 -9.38
N ALA A 57 3.76 -9.18 -9.24
CA ALA A 57 2.46 -9.69 -9.64
C ALA A 57 2.43 -10.03 -11.14
N GLU A 58 2.97 -9.15 -11.99
CA GLU A 58 3.13 -9.41 -13.42
C GLU A 58 4.02 -10.64 -13.70
N GLU A 59 5.18 -10.76 -13.03
CA GLU A 59 6.10 -11.89 -13.18
C GLU A 59 5.43 -13.25 -12.86
N PHE A 60 4.57 -13.27 -11.85
CA PHE A 60 3.84 -14.48 -11.43
C PHE A 60 2.45 -14.62 -12.08
N CYS A 61 2.11 -13.79 -13.08
CA CYS A 61 0.81 -13.78 -13.75
C CYS A 61 -0.38 -13.59 -12.78
N ILE A 62 -0.20 -12.83 -11.71
CA ILE A 62 -1.24 -12.46 -10.75
C ILE A 62 -1.89 -11.15 -11.22
N PRO A 63 -3.21 -11.12 -11.50
CA PRO A 63 -3.90 -9.89 -11.86
C PRO A 63 -3.80 -8.83 -10.76
N LEU A 64 -3.47 -7.59 -11.14
CA LEU A 64 -3.43 -6.46 -10.19
C LEU A 64 -4.79 -6.16 -9.56
N SER A 65 -5.88 -6.54 -10.23
CA SER A 65 -7.26 -6.50 -9.73
C SER A 65 -7.45 -7.37 -8.48
N ASP A 66 -6.78 -8.52 -8.42
CA ASP A 66 -6.93 -9.50 -7.33
C ASP A 66 -6.18 -9.02 -6.08
N LEU A 67 -5.10 -8.28 -6.28
CA LEU A 67 -4.42 -7.49 -5.26
C LEU A 67 -5.17 -6.18 -4.95
N GLY A 68 -6.08 -5.77 -5.83
CA GLY A 68 -6.76 -4.48 -5.78
C GLY A 68 -5.81 -3.29 -5.85
N ILE A 69 -4.61 -3.42 -6.43
CA ILE A 69 -3.57 -2.35 -6.48
C ILE A 69 -3.41 -1.71 -7.85
N GLU A 70 -4.20 -2.12 -8.85
CA GLU A 70 -4.14 -1.62 -10.23
C GLU A 70 -4.06 -0.08 -10.28
N ASP A 71 -5.08 0.59 -9.75
CA ASP A 71 -5.18 2.05 -9.66
C ASP A 71 -4.65 2.64 -8.33
N TYR A 72 -3.90 1.85 -7.56
CA TYR A 72 -3.38 2.36 -6.29
C TYR A 72 -2.06 3.09 -6.50
N ASP A 73 -2.08 4.37 -6.11
CA ASP A 73 -0.91 5.22 -5.96
C ASP A 73 -0.70 5.61 -4.50
N VAL A 74 0.57 5.73 -4.10
CA VAL A 74 0.93 6.19 -2.76
C VAL A 74 0.56 7.66 -2.63
N PRO A 75 -0.14 8.07 -1.54
CA PRO A 75 -0.55 9.45 -1.34
C PRO A 75 0.62 10.43 -1.44
N LYS A 76 0.44 11.51 -2.20
CA LYS A 76 1.46 12.55 -2.31
C LYS A 76 1.54 13.34 -1.02
N ILE A 77 2.77 13.55 -0.54
CA ILE A 77 3.04 14.53 0.51
C ILE A 77 3.25 15.87 -0.21
N GLU A 78 2.18 16.65 -0.33
CA GLU A 78 2.28 18.02 -0.83
C GLU A 78 3.15 18.84 0.13
N ASP A 79 4.09 19.59 -0.45
CA ASP A 79 4.70 20.70 0.24
C ASP A 79 3.65 21.80 0.35
N ASP A 80 3.18 22.06 1.57
CA ASP A 80 2.47 23.30 1.87
C ASP A 80 3.50 24.44 1.66
N PHE A 81 3.69 24.88 0.42
CA PHE A 81 4.22 26.20 0.12
C PHE A 81 3.07 27.20 0.34
N ASP A 82 2.63 27.32 1.58
CA ASP A 82 1.86 28.48 2.02
C ASP A 82 2.86 29.64 2.16
N ILE A 83 2.91 30.47 1.11
CA ILE A 83 3.51 31.81 1.12
C ILE A 83 2.51 32.76 1.77
#